data_AF-A0A7Y3C636-F1
#
_entry.id   AF-A0A7Y3C636-F1
#
_cell.length_a   1.000
_cell.length_b   1.000
_cell.length_c   1.000
_cell.angle_alpha   90.00
_cell.angle_beta   90.00
_cell.angle_gamma   90.00
#
_symmetry.space_group_name_H-M   'P 1'
#
loop_
_entity.id
_entity.type
_entity.pdbx_description
1 polymer ?
#
loop_
_entity_poly.entity_id
_entity_poly.type
_entity_poly.pdbx_seq_one_letter_code
_entity_poly.pdbx_strand_id
1 'polypeptide(L)'
;MKKTVLLLLLFCSTTNPCLSQEWMTSLEVAKSLARVQNKMLFVMWEGSTSYDFPVVYTDENGIGYTTDLFQDESINEAIWDYFVPVLLPEWAYDDLFKEIENRRSDKYINIFQNDGIKIMDVNGTILNTGNFNMDPFNIVEFIRRYRLKTSFIKAQLINYNKKKNFNTAFALGSKYLDFAVLVDKTVRKEVTELSSVYLNDSKILLKQD
;
A
#
# COMPACT_ATOMS: atom_id res chain seq x y z
N MET A 1 45.43 -15.32 19.38
CA MET A 1 44.98 -13.95 19.71
C MET A 1 44.37 -13.22 18.51
N LYS A 2 45.01 -13.15 17.33
CA LYS A 2 44.39 -12.48 16.15
C LYS A 2 43.11 -13.16 15.61
N LYS A 3 43.05 -14.50 15.61
CA LYS A 3 41.86 -15.25 15.13
C LYS A 3 40.66 -15.22 16.08
N THR A 4 40.90 -15.15 17.39
CA THR A 4 39.84 -15.06 18.40
C THR A 4 39.22 -13.65 18.45
N VAL A 5 39.99 -12.61 18.19
CA VAL A 5 39.46 -11.23 18.05
C VAL A 5 38.56 -11.10 16.81
N LEU A 6 38.93 -11.75 15.70
CA LEU A 6 38.11 -11.74 14.47
C LEU A 6 36.75 -12.44 14.66
N LEU A 7 36.72 -13.54 15.42
CA LEU A 7 35.47 -14.25 15.74
C LEU A 7 34.56 -13.42 16.64
N LEU A 8 35.13 -12.64 17.57
CA LEU A 8 34.37 -11.77 18.46
C LEU A 8 33.73 -10.59 17.70
N LEU A 9 34.46 -10.01 16.72
CA LEU A 9 33.97 -8.93 15.86
C LEU A 9 32.81 -9.37 14.95
N LEU A 10 32.82 -10.61 14.48
CA LEU A 10 31.73 -11.20 13.69
C LEU A 10 30.46 -11.47 14.51
N PHE A 11 30.60 -11.72 15.81
CA PHE A 11 29.47 -11.97 16.72
C PHE A 11 28.80 -10.67 17.20
N CYS A 12 29.53 -9.55 17.26
CA CYS A 12 28.95 -8.26 17.64
C CYS A 12 28.15 -7.57 16.52
N SER A 13 28.26 -8.01 15.27
CA SER A 13 27.52 -7.45 14.13
C SER A 13 26.15 -8.08 13.89
N THR A 14 25.71 -9.04 14.70
CA THR A 14 24.39 -9.69 14.55
C THR A 14 23.31 -9.12 15.47
N THR A 15 23.65 -8.15 16.33
CA THR A 15 22.65 -7.42 17.13
C THR A 15 22.30 -6.12 16.41
N ASN A 16 21.59 -6.21 15.29
CA ASN A 16 20.82 -5.05 14.85
C ASN A 16 19.68 -4.90 15.87
N PRO A 17 19.58 -3.81 16.64
CA PRO A 17 18.33 -3.51 17.29
C PRO A 17 17.26 -3.47 16.20
N CYS A 18 16.17 -4.22 16.41
CA CYS A 18 14.98 -4.18 15.57
C CYS A 18 14.33 -2.83 15.80
N LEU A 19 14.88 -1.80 15.15
CA LEU A 19 14.18 -0.54 14.98
C LEU A 19 13.34 -0.71 13.74
N SER A 20 12.05 -0.42 13.86
CA SER A 20 11.17 -0.44 12.69
C SER A 20 11.70 0.53 11.63
N GLN A 21 11.63 0.12 10.37
CA GLN A 21 12.11 0.94 9.26
C GLN A 21 11.28 2.24 9.14
N GLU A 22 11.93 3.35 8.82
CA GLU A 22 11.22 4.62 8.57
C GLU A 22 10.35 4.54 7.31
N TRP A 23 9.24 5.27 7.30
CA TRP A 23 8.34 5.34 6.13
C TRP A 23 9.08 5.92 4.92
N MET A 24 8.81 5.37 3.74
CA MET A 24 9.49 5.82 2.52
C MET A 24 8.93 7.15 2.04
N THR A 25 9.78 8.06 1.57
CA THR A 25 9.36 9.35 0.99
C THR A 25 9.39 9.36 -0.54
N SER A 26 10.03 8.36 -1.16
CA SER A 26 10.04 8.19 -2.61
C SER A 26 9.04 7.12 -3.04
N LEU A 27 7.93 7.55 -3.65
CA LEU A 27 6.91 6.66 -4.19
C LEU A 27 7.47 5.67 -5.23
N GLU A 28 8.41 6.10 -6.07
CA GLU A 28 8.99 5.24 -7.11
C GLU A 28 9.89 4.14 -6.53
N VAL A 29 10.70 4.47 -5.51
CA VAL A 29 11.51 3.45 -4.81
C VAL A 29 10.59 2.50 -4.04
N ALA A 30 9.55 3.02 -3.39
CA ALA A 30 8.58 2.20 -2.67
C ALA A 30 7.82 1.23 -3.60
N LYS A 31 7.35 1.69 -4.77
CA LYS A 31 6.72 0.85 -5.79
C LYS A 31 7.66 -0.27 -6.28
N SER A 32 8.95 0.05 -6.41
CA SER A 32 9.97 -0.95 -6.78
C SER A 32 10.16 -2.00 -5.69
N LEU A 33 10.26 -1.58 -4.42
CA LEU A 33 10.37 -2.48 -3.28
C LEU A 33 9.14 -3.37 -3.13
N ALA A 34 7.95 -2.78 -3.19
CA ALA A 34 6.66 -3.49 -3.09
C ALA A 34 6.52 -4.55 -4.18
N ARG A 35 6.99 -4.27 -5.40
CA ARG A 35 7.02 -5.21 -6.53
C ARG A 35 7.97 -6.39 -6.30
N VAL A 36 9.12 -6.16 -5.69
CA VAL A 36 10.07 -7.23 -5.33
C VAL A 36 9.46 -8.11 -4.24
N GLN A 37 8.90 -7.49 -3.20
CA GLN A 37 8.33 -8.17 -2.03
C GLN A 37 6.92 -8.76 -2.25
N ASN A 38 6.28 -8.45 -3.38
CA ASN A 38 4.88 -8.81 -3.67
C ASN A 38 3.88 -8.27 -2.63
N LYS A 39 4.11 -7.04 -2.19
CA LYS A 39 3.26 -6.31 -1.23
C LYS A 39 2.48 -5.20 -1.92
N MET A 40 1.43 -4.75 -1.25
CA MET A 40 0.76 -3.48 -1.55
C MET A 40 1.50 -2.34 -0.83
N LEU A 41 1.25 -1.11 -1.22
CA LEU A 41 1.74 0.09 -0.55
C LEU A 41 0.73 0.54 0.50
N PHE A 42 1.23 1.05 1.63
CA PHE A 42 0.43 1.70 2.67
C PHE A 42 0.79 3.18 2.65
N VAL A 43 -0.11 4.01 2.10
CA VAL A 43 0.24 5.36 1.65
C VAL A 43 -0.56 6.41 2.40
N MET A 44 0.09 7.47 2.85
CA MET A 44 -0.54 8.66 3.44
C MET A 44 0.11 9.92 2.87
N TRP A 45 -0.55 11.07 3.01
CA TRP A 45 0.09 12.35 2.74
C TRP A 45 1.02 12.71 3.89
N GLU A 46 2.13 13.37 3.60
CA GLU A 46 3.11 13.80 4.60
C GLU A 46 2.47 14.76 5.62
N GLY A 47 1.54 15.62 5.19
CA GLY A 47 0.79 16.51 6.07
C GLY A 47 -0.01 15.79 7.15
N SER A 48 -0.38 14.52 6.94
CA SER A 48 -1.09 13.71 7.94
C SER A 48 -0.24 13.43 9.19
N THR A 49 1.08 13.61 9.13
CA THR A 49 2.00 13.47 10.29
C THR A 49 2.02 14.69 11.21
N SER A 50 1.36 15.78 10.81
CA SER A 50 1.37 17.05 11.57
C SER A 50 0.41 17.06 12.77
N TYR A 51 -0.39 16.01 12.94
CA TYR A 51 -1.35 15.84 14.02
C TYR A 51 -1.47 14.37 14.40
N ASP A 52 -2.02 14.09 15.58
CA ASP A 52 -2.25 12.72 16.04
C ASP A 52 -3.24 12.02 15.10
N PHE A 53 -2.84 10.86 14.58
CA PHE A 53 -3.69 9.95 13.84
C PHE A 53 -4.07 8.78 14.76
N PRO A 54 -5.13 8.93 15.58
CA PRO A 54 -5.46 7.95 16.60
C PRO A 54 -5.93 6.64 15.97
N VAL A 55 -5.32 5.54 16.40
CA VAL A 55 -5.69 4.19 16.00
C VAL A 55 -5.95 3.33 17.21
N VAL A 56 -6.89 2.40 17.05
CA VAL A 56 -7.22 1.41 18.07
C VAL A 56 -6.77 0.03 17.64
N TYR A 57 -6.26 -0.74 18.59
CA TYR A 57 -5.96 -2.15 18.41
C TYR A 57 -6.29 -2.94 19.66
N THR A 58 -6.37 -4.25 19.51
CA THR A 58 -6.62 -5.19 20.61
C THR A 58 -5.45 -6.15 20.69
N ASP A 59 -4.89 -6.34 21.88
CA ASP A 59 -3.83 -7.31 22.10
C ASP A 59 -4.36 -8.75 22.10
N GLU A 60 -3.45 -9.71 22.28
CA GLU A 60 -3.77 -11.14 22.37
C GLU A 60 -4.69 -11.50 23.54
N ASN A 61 -4.77 -10.65 24.58
CA ASN A 61 -5.60 -10.84 25.77
C ASN A 61 -6.99 -10.21 25.62
N GLY A 62 -7.28 -9.55 24.50
CA GLY A 62 -8.55 -8.85 24.28
C GLY A 62 -8.60 -7.44 24.87
N ILE A 63 -7.48 -6.88 25.32
CA ILE A 63 -7.38 -5.54 25.88
C ILE A 63 -7.24 -4.53 24.73
N GLY A 64 -8.10 -3.52 24.72
CA GLY A 64 -8.08 -2.44 23.74
C GLY A 64 -7.10 -1.33 24.12
N TYR A 65 -6.32 -0.87 23.15
CA TYR A 65 -5.39 0.24 23.25
C TYR A 65 -5.72 1.31 22.21
N THR A 66 -5.44 2.56 22.55
CA THR A 66 -5.49 3.71 21.64
C THR A 66 -4.12 4.36 21.63
N THR A 67 -3.58 4.62 20.45
CA THR A 67 -2.27 5.26 20.27
C THR A 67 -2.26 6.11 19.00
N ASP A 68 -1.21 6.90 18.80
CA ASP A 68 -0.96 7.56 17.52
C ASP A 68 -0.22 6.61 16.55
N LEU A 69 -0.71 6.54 15.30
CA LEU A 69 -0.16 5.68 14.24
C LEU A 69 1.34 5.88 14.03
N PHE A 70 1.82 7.11 14.17
CA PHE A 70 3.21 7.48 13.88
C PHE A 70 4.15 7.32 15.07
N GLN A 71 3.63 7.14 16.29
CA GLN A 71 4.45 7.01 17.51
C GLN A 71 4.58 5.56 18.00
N ASP A 72 3.68 4.66 17.60
CA ASP A 72 3.73 3.26 18.04
C ASP A 72 4.61 2.41 17.11
N GLU A 73 5.80 2.05 17.60
CA GLU A 73 6.76 1.24 16.86
C GLU A 73 6.21 -0.15 16.50
N SER A 74 5.41 -0.77 17.38
CA SER A 74 4.85 -2.11 17.12
C SER A 74 3.85 -2.10 15.96
N ILE A 75 3.10 -1.01 15.81
CA ILE A 75 2.21 -0.80 14.67
C ILE A 75 3.03 -0.58 13.40
N ASN A 76 4.10 0.21 13.48
CA ASN A 76 4.98 0.45 12.34
C ASN A 76 5.63 -0.85 11.83
N GLU A 77 6.12 -1.72 12.73
CA GLU A 77 6.63 -3.05 12.39
C GLU A 77 5.56 -3.90 11.69
N ALA A 78 4.35 -3.93 12.24
CA ALA A 78 3.23 -4.66 11.65
C ALA A 78 2.85 -4.15 10.26
N ILE A 79 2.92 -2.83 10.02
CA ILE A 79 2.70 -2.27 8.68
C ILE A 79 3.79 -2.74 7.72
N TRP A 80 5.05 -2.68 8.11
CA TRP A 80 6.18 -3.15 7.29
C TRP A 80 6.11 -4.64 6.96
N ASP A 81 5.59 -5.47 7.85
CA ASP A 81 5.44 -6.91 7.59
C ASP A 81 4.53 -7.21 6.40
N TYR A 82 3.47 -6.43 6.22
CA TYR A 82 2.44 -6.70 5.20
C TYR A 82 2.46 -5.73 4.01
N PHE A 83 3.03 -4.54 4.18
CA PHE A 83 3.01 -3.46 3.21
C PHE A 83 4.39 -2.83 3.01
N VAL A 84 4.46 -1.88 2.08
CA VAL A 84 5.55 -0.90 2.01
C VAL A 84 4.95 0.47 2.37
N PRO A 85 5.24 1.03 3.56
CA PRO A 85 4.70 2.31 3.99
C PRO A 85 5.35 3.50 3.28
N VAL A 86 4.54 4.48 2.90
CA VAL A 86 4.97 5.65 2.11
C VAL A 86 4.27 6.92 2.58
N LEU A 87 5.03 7.98 2.79
CA LEU A 87 4.54 9.35 2.89
C LEU A 87 4.70 10.04 1.54
N LEU A 88 3.59 10.49 0.97
CA LEU A 88 3.59 11.30 -0.24
C LEU A 88 3.81 12.76 0.14
N PRO A 89 4.82 13.42 -0.43
CA PRO A 89 5.02 14.83 -0.12
C PRO A 89 3.92 15.69 -0.75
N GLU A 90 3.51 16.75 -0.06
CA GLU A 90 2.41 17.63 -0.49
C GLU A 90 2.63 18.23 -1.89
N TRP A 91 3.88 18.54 -2.24
CA TRP A 91 4.21 19.10 -3.56
C TRP A 91 3.95 18.13 -4.72
N ALA A 92 3.84 16.82 -4.46
CA ALA A 92 3.54 15.83 -5.50
C ALA A 92 2.04 15.77 -5.85
N TYR A 93 1.18 16.47 -5.10
CA TYR A 93 -0.28 16.41 -5.27
C TYR A 93 -0.69 16.72 -6.72
N ASP A 94 -0.25 17.84 -7.28
CA ASP A 94 -0.69 18.30 -8.59
C ASP A 94 -0.34 17.30 -9.71
N ASP A 95 0.85 16.71 -9.65
CA ASP A 95 1.30 15.77 -10.66
C ASP A 95 0.57 14.43 -10.56
N LEU A 96 0.38 13.93 -9.33
CA LEU A 96 -0.40 12.71 -9.09
C LEU A 96 -1.88 12.89 -9.43
N PHE A 97 -2.44 14.07 -9.16
CA PHE A 97 -3.84 14.40 -9.46
C PHE A 97 -4.10 14.42 -10.97
N LYS A 98 -3.20 15.01 -11.77
CA LYS A 98 -3.29 14.99 -13.25
C LYS A 98 -3.32 13.59 -13.83
N GLU A 99 -2.70 12.60 -13.18
CA GLU A 99 -2.74 11.21 -13.65
C GLU A 99 -4.13 10.57 -13.53
N ILE A 100 -4.95 11.05 -12.59
CA ILE A 100 -6.23 10.46 -12.22
C ILE A 100 -7.45 11.34 -12.55
N GLU A 101 -7.25 12.65 -12.74
CA GLU A 101 -8.31 13.58 -13.10
C GLU A 101 -9.01 13.14 -14.38
N ASN A 102 -10.34 13.26 -14.42
CA ASN A 102 -11.18 12.81 -15.54
C ASN A 102 -11.10 11.30 -15.88
N ARG A 103 -10.38 10.49 -15.10
CA ARG A 103 -10.19 9.03 -15.31
C ARG A 103 -10.70 8.19 -14.15
N ARG A 104 -10.94 8.80 -12.99
CA ARG A 104 -11.40 8.15 -11.76
C ARG A 104 -12.72 8.75 -11.30
N SER A 105 -13.45 8.02 -10.47
CA SER A 105 -14.73 8.47 -9.91
C SER A 105 -14.52 9.48 -8.78
N ASP A 106 -15.53 10.30 -8.49
CA ASP A 106 -15.50 11.26 -7.38
C ASP A 106 -15.16 10.59 -6.04
N LYS A 107 -15.69 9.38 -5.81
CA LYS A 107 -15.37 8.55 -4.64
C LYS A 107 -13.86 8.26 -4.55
N TYR A 108 -13.22 7.92 -5.66
CA TYR A 108 -11.78 7.68 -5.70
C TYR A 108 -11.01 8.98 -5.42
N ILE A 109 -11.41 10.08 -6.07
CA ILE A 109 -10.77 11.40 -5.87
C ILE A 109 -10.87 11.85 -4.40
N ASN A 110 -12.02 11.65 -3.76
CA ASN A 110 -12.22 11.97 -2.34
C ASN A 110 -11.29 11.17 -1.41
N ILE A 111 -11.00 9.91 -1.75
CA ILE A 111 -10.04 9.09 -0.98
C ILE A 111 -8.60 9.47 -1.31
N PHE A 112 -8.31 9.86 -2.55
CA PHE A 112 -6.98 10.32 -2.93
C PHE A 112 -6.61 11.60 -2.18
N GLN A 113 -7.49 12.60 -2.15
CA GLN A 113 -7.20 13.93 -1.58
C GLN A 113 -7.19 13.99 -0.05
N ASN A 114 -7.86 13.07 0.63
CA ASN A 114 -7.96 13.12 2.09
C ASN A 114 -6.67 12.68 2.79
N ASP A 115 -6.54 12.92 4.08
CA ASP A 115 -5.37 12.49 4.87
C ASP A 115 -5.41 11.03 5.33
N GLY A 116 -6.41 10.28 4.88
CA GLY A 116 -6.57 8.89 5.25
C GLY A 116 -5.53 7.97 4.62
N ILE A 117 -5.35 6.80 5.19
CA ILE A 117 -4.58 5.70 4.60
C ILE A 117 -5.16 5.28 3.25
N LYS A 118 -4.29 5.17 2.25
CA LYS A 118 -4.56 4.57 0.93
C LYS A 118 -3.74 3.29 0.78
N ILE A 119 -4.42 2.19 0.49
CA ILE A 119 -3.78 0.95 0.05
C ILE A 119 -3.66 1.01 -1.47
N MET A 120 -2.43 1.08 -1.97
CA MET A 120 -2.17 1.18 -3.41
C MET A 120 -1.48 -0.07 -3.94
N ASP A 121 -1.77 -0.45 -5.18
CA ASP A 121 -0.92 -1.42 -5.88
C ASP A 121 0.38 -0.78 -6.37
N VAL A 122 1.30 -1.60 -6.89
CA VAL A 122 2.63 -1.15 -7.36
C VAL A 122 2.59 -0.22 -8.58
N ASN A 123 1.42 0.02 -9.17
CA ASN A 123 1.20 0.98 -10.25
C ASN A 123 0.60 2.30 -9.74
N GLY A 124 0.34 2.43 -8.43
CA GLY A 124 -0.18 3.63 -7.79
C GLY A 124 -1.70 3.70 -7.76
N THR A 125 -2.42 2.62 -8.06
CA THR A 125 -3.89 2.64 -8.05
C THR A 125 -4.44 2.26 -6.68
N ILE A 126 -5.32 3.10 -6.12
CA ILE A 126 -5.93 2.91 -4.79
C ILE A 126 -6.97 1.80 -4.83
N LEU A 127 -6.87 0.87 -3.87
CA LEU A 127 -7.78 -0.24 -3.65
C LEU A 127 -8.94 0.14 -2.72
N ASN A 128 -8.65 0.71 -1.55
CA ASN A 128 -9.59 0.90 -0.43
C ASN A 128 -10.57 2.07 -0.62
N THR A 129 -11.07 2.29 -1.84
CA THR A 129 -11.93 3.45 -2.15
C THR A 129 -13.27 3.46 -1.40
N GLY A 130 -13.69 2.32 -0.86
CA GLY A 130 -14.94 2.17 -0.09
C GLY A 130 -14.80 2.39 1.41
N ASN A 131 -13.58 2.59 1.92
CA ASN A 131 -13.32 2.69 3.35
C ASN A 131 -12.77 4.08 3.68
N PHE A 132 -13.64 4.95 4.20
CA PHE A 132 -13.20 6.14 4.92
C PHE A 132 -12.73 5.65 6.28
N ASN A 133 -11.53 6.02 6.72
CA ASN A 133 -10.96 5.59 8.00
C ASN A 133 -11.83 6.16 9.13
N MET A 134 -12.89 5.43 9.50
CA MET A 134 -13.90 5.87 10.45
C MET A 134 -13.39 5.68 11.86
N ASP A 135 -13.64 6.69 12.70
CA ASP A 135 -13.28 6.66 14.11
C ASP A 135 -14.26 5.81 14.95
N PRO A 136 -13.76 4.98 15.87
CA PRO A 136 -12.34 4.69 16.12
C PRO A 136 -11.72 3.79 15.02
N PHE A 137 -10.57 4.18 14.48
CA PHE A 137 -9.94 3.45 13.38
C PHE A 137 -9.18 2.21 13.87
N ASN A 138 -9.74 1.02 13.61
CA ASN A 138 -9.11 -0.25 13.98
C ASN A 138 -8.01 -0.67 12.99
N ILE A 139 -6.75 -0.41 13.35
CA ILE A 139 -5.59 -0.66 12.48
C ILE A 139 -5.34 -2.15 12.23
N VAL A 140 -5.59 -3.01 13.23
CA VAL A 140 -5.37 -4.46 13.09
C VAL A 140 -6.35 -5.06 12.09
N GLU A 141 -7.63 -4.69 12.17
CA GLU A 141 -8.64 -5.12 11.21
C GLU A 141 -8.35 -4.58 9.80
N PHE A 142 -7.88 -3.33 9.71
CA PHE A 142 -7.48 -2.73 8.45
C PHE A 142 -6.31 -3.48 7.79
N ILE A 143 -5.23 -3.76 8.53
CA ILE A 143 -4.09 -4.57 8.07
C ILE A 143 -4.57 -5.96 7.65
N ARG A 144 -5.38 -6.64 8.48
CA ARG A 144 -5.91 -7.98 8.20
C ARG A 144 -6.71 -8.02 6.90
N ARG A 145 -7.53 -7.00 6.64
CA ARG A 145 -8.35 -6.88 5.44
C ARG A 145 -7.53 -6.64 4.18
N TYR A 146 -6.48 -5.83 4.26
CA TYR A 146 -5.75 -5.33 3.09
C TYR A 146 -4.37 -5.94 2.84
N ARG A 147 -3.89 -6.86 3.68
CA ARG A 147 -2.60 -7.60 3.52
C ARG A 147 -2.57 -8.56 2.32
N LEU A 148 -2.89 -8.07 1.13
CA LEU A 148 -2.95 -8.83 -0.11
C LEU A 148 -1.55 -9.12 -0.64
N LYS A 149 -1.25 -10.41 -0.88
CA LYS A 149 -0.02 -10.83 -1.55
C LYS A 149 -0.21 -10.72 -3.06
N THR A 150 0.59 -9.88 -3.72
CA THR A 150 0.45 -9.59 -5.16
C THR A 150 1.14 -10.61 -6.07
N SER A 151 1.69 -11.70 -5.51
CA SER A 151 2.42 -12.73 -6.26
C SER A 151 1.57 -13.36 -7.38
N PHE A 152 0.27 -13.56 -7.14
CA PHE A 152 -0.68 -14.10 -8.12
C PHE A 152 -0.88 -13.21 -9.35
N ILE A 153 -0.73 -11.89 -9.19
CA ILE A 153 -0.98 -10.87 -10.23
C ILE A 153 0.31 -10.17 -10.69
N LYS A 154 1.47 -10.61 -10.20
CA LYS A 154 2.77 -9.94 -10.36
C LYS A 154 3.12 -9.67 -11.82
N ALA A 155 2.93 -10.67 -12.69
CA ALA A 155 3.29 -10.55 -14.10
C ALA A 155 2.52 -9.43 -14.79
N GLN A 156 1.20 -9.33 -14.54
CA GLN A 156 0.35 -8.30 -15.11
C GLN A 156 0.67 -6.92 -14.55
N LEU A 157 0.95 -6.81 -13.24
CA LEU A 157 1.42 -5.56 -12.63
C LEU A 157 2.73 -5.06 -13.26
N ILE A 158 3.67 -5.96 -13.55
CA ILE A 158 4.93 -5.64 -14.24
C ILE A 158 4.67 -5.22 -15.69
N ASN A 159 3.84 -5.96 -16.42
CA ASN A 159 3.59 -5.68 -17.83
C ASN A 159 2.89 -4.33 -18.04
N TYR A 160 1.89 -4.01 -17.22
CA TYR A 160 1.24 -2.70 -17.24
C TYR A 160 2.21 -1.57 -16.91
N ASN A 161 3.05 -1.74 -15.89
CA ASN A 161 4.08 -0.74 -15.55
C ASN A 161 5.06 -0.47 -16.70
N LYS A 162 5.54 -1.54 -17.36
CA LYS A 162 6.50 -1.43 -18.47
C LYS A 162 5.91 -0.77 -19.70
N LYS A 163 4.63 -1.02 -20.00
CA LYS A 163 3.94 -0.46 -21.16
C LYS A 163 2.46 -0.31 -20.87
N LYS A 164 1.99 0.91 -20.64
CA LYS A 164 0.57 1.22 -20.46
C LYS A 164 -0.12 1.28 -21.83
N ASN A 165 -0.86 0.25 -22.21
CA ASN A 165 -1.67 0.21 -23.43
C ASN A 165 -2.93 -0.64 -23.23
N PHE A 166 -3.79 -0.74 -24.25
CA PHE A 166 -5.02 -1.53 -24.18
C PHE A 166 -4.79 -2.95 -23.65
N ASN A 167 -3.83 -3.68 -24.23
CA ASN A 167 -3.59 -5.09 -23.90
C ASN A 167 -3.13 -5.29 -22.45
N THR A 168 -2.18 -4.47 -21.97
CA THR A 168 -1.66 -4.62 -20.60
C THR A 168 -2.67 -4.16 -19.55
N ALA A 169 -3.45 -3.11 -19.84
CA ALA A 169 -4.53 -2.65 -18.98
C ALA A 169 -5.65 -3.69 -18.88
N PHE A 170 -6.10 -4.23 -20.02
CA PHE A 170 -7.12 -5.27 -20.05
C PHE A 170 -6.66 -6.52 -19.30
N ALA A 171 -5.45 -7.01 -19.58
CA ALA A 171 -4.90 -8.20 -18.92
C ALA A 171 -4.79 -8.01 -17.40
N LEU A 172 -4.36 -6.84 -16.93
CA LEU A 172 -4.29 -6.54 -15.50
C LEU A 172 -5.70 -6.47 -14.87
N GLY A 173 -6.64 -5.77 -15.51
CA GLY A 173 -8.03 -5.69 -15.08
C GLY A 173 -8.67 -7.07 -14.95
N SER A 174 -8.57 -7.92 -15.99
CA SER A 174 -9.06 -9.29 -15.94
C SER A 174 -8.39 -10.11 -14.84
N LYS A 175 -7.08 -9.95 -14.64
CA LYS A 175 -6.37 -10.70 -13.60
C LYS A 175 -6.77 -10.30 -12.19
N TYR A 176 -7.11 -9.03 -11.96
CA TYR A 176 -7.70 -8.59 -10.69
C TYR A 176 -9.08 -9.21 -10.43
N LEU A 177 -9.88 -9.46 -11.47
CA LEU A 177 -11.15 -10.15 -11.32
C LEU A 177 -10.94 -11.61 -10.88
N ASP A 178 -9.97 -12.32 -11.47
CA ASP A 178 -9.57 -13.65 -11.01
C ASP A 178 -9.09 -13.60 -9.55
N PHE A 179 -8.29 -12.59 -9.22
CA PHE A 179 -7.74 -12.42 -7.88
C PHE A 179 -8.84 -12.17 -6.84
N ALA A 180 -9.92 -11.48 -7.21
CA ALA A 180 -11.07 -11.23 -6.33
C ALA A 180 -11.73 -12.53 -5.82
N VAL A 181 -11.61 -13.64 -6.57
CA VAL A 181 -12.10 -14.96 -6.15
C VAL A 181 -11.26 -15.54 -5.00
N LEU A 182 -9.97 -15.20 -4.95
CA LEU A 182 -8.99 -15.75 -4.01
C LEU A 182 -8.85 -14.94 -2.72
N VAL A 183 -9.30 -13.68 -2.71
CA VAL A 183 -9.22 -12.81 -1.53
C VAL A 183 -10.39 -13.03 -0.57
N ASP A 184 -10.20 -12.56 0.67
CA ASP A 184 -11.22 -12.55 1.70
C ASP A 184 -12.50 -11.83 1.23
N LYS A 185 -13.67 -12.32 1.65
CA LYS A 185 -14.97 -11.76 1.27
C LYS A 185 -15.09 -10.27 1.64
N THR A 186 -14.45 -9.85 2.72
CA THR A 186 -14.45 -8.47 3.21
C THR A 186 -13.75 -7.47 2.28
N VAL A 187 -12.79 -7.89 1.45
CA VAL A 187 -12.05 -7.01 0.52
C VAL A 187 -12.37 -7.29 -0.95
N ARG A 188 -13.08 -8.38 -1.23
CA ARG A 188 -13.47 -8.79 -2.59
C ARG A 188 -14.12 -7.67 -3.41
N LYS A 189 -15.00 -6.88 -2.79
CA LYS A 189 -15.68 -5.77 -3.47
C LYS A 189 -14.66 -4.75 -3.96
N GLU A 190 -13.76 -4.27 -3.10
CA GLU A 190 -12.71 -3.34 -3.50
C GLU A 190 -11.76 -3.91 -4.57
N VAL A 191 -11.42 -5.21 -4.50
CA VAL A 191 -10.57 -5.83 -5.53
C VAL A 191 -11.29 -5.89 -6.89
N THR A 192 -12.59 -6.15 -6.91
CA THR A 192 -13.41 -6.08 -8.13
C THR A 192 -13.55 -4.64 -8.64
N GLU A 193 -13.65 -3.64 -7.75
CA GLU A 193 -13.62 -2.23 -8.12
C GLU A 193 -12.27 -1.87 -8.77
N LEU A 194 -11.14 -2.34 -8.21
CA LEU A 194 -9.81 -2.16 -8.77
C LEU A 194 -9.66 -2.82 -10.16
N SER A 195 -10.24 -4.01 -10.36
CA SER A 195 -10.36 -4.62 -11.69
C SER A 195 -11.06 -3.68 -12.68
N SER A 196 -12.18 -3.11 -12.26
CA SER A 196 -12.98 -2.19 -13.09
C SER A 196 -12.20 -0.92 -13.45
N VAL A 197 -11.33 -0.42 -12.56
CA VAL A 197 -10.44 0.71 -12.85
C VAL A 197 -9.54 0.40 -14.05
N TYR A 198 -8.83 -0.74 -14.03
CA TYR A 198 -7.93 -1.11 -15.14
C TYR A 198 -8.66 -1.47 -16.43
N LEU A 199 -9.87 -2.04 -16.35
CA LEU A 199 -10.72 -2.27 -17.53
C LEU A 199 -11.26 -0.96 -18.13
N ASN A 200 -11.43 0.08 -17.33
CA ASN A 200 -11.77 1.40 -17.85
C ASN A 200 -10.54 2.09 -18.48
N ASP A 201 -9.37 1.94 -17.87
CA ASP A 201 -8.10 2.38 -18.49
C ASP A 201 -7.90 1.73 -19.86
N SER A 202 -8.19 0.43 -20.00
CA SER A 202 -8.08 -0.23 -21.30
C SER A 202 -9.00 0.40 -22.35
N LYS A 203 -10.25 0.74 -21.99
CA LYS A 203 -11.18 1.43 -22.92
C LYS A 203 -10.69 2.81 -23.33
N ILE A 204 -10.05 3.55 -22.42
CA ILE A 204 -9.48 4.87 -22.72
C ILE A 204 -8.31 4.71 -23.68
N LEU A 205 -7.38 3.80 -23.37
CA LEU A 205 -6.18 3.55 -24.18
C LEU A 205 -6.53 3.01 -25.57
N LEU A 206 -7.60 2.23 -25.72
CA LEU A 206 -8.08 1.76 -27.02
C LEU A 206 -8.51 2.89 -27.96
N LYS A 207 -8.97 4.03 -27.43
CA LYS A 207 -9.41 5.18 -28.22
C LYS A 207 -8.26 6.12 -28.62
N GLN A 208 -7.08 5.89 -28.06
CA GLN A 208 -5.87 6.68 -28.31
C GLN A 208 -4.95 6.01 -29.34
N ASP A 209 -5.19 4.74 -29.63
CA ASP A 209 -4.63 3.97 -30.74
C ASP A 209 -5.43 4.22 -32.04
#